data_AF-A0A5M3MRB0-F1
#
_entry.id   AF-A0A5M3MRB0-F1
#
_cell.length_a   1.000
_cell.length_b   1.000
_cell.length_c   1.000
_cell.angle_alpha   90.00
_cell.angle_beta   90.00
_cell.angle_gamma   90.00
#
_symmetry.space_group_name_H-M   'P 1'
#
loop_
_entity.id
_entity.type
_entity.pdbx_description
1 polymer ?
#
loop_
_entity_poly.entity_id
_entity_poly.type
_entity_poly.pdbx_seq_one_letter_code
_entity_poly.pdbx_strand_id
1 'polypeptide(L)'
;VILGYICIVFVLGSIGTAMGTKWCEMVFIDVPQGSNVLDSPPHSNIIWISNAVSIVNLWFQDGLLLYRFHIIWRQNMQIIFLPTITFLATIVLGCLLVAQTSEPLSSFPSGLTSHITIAYWSLSIAYTAVLTLGITARLLYMRWRIRAALASAYRTCNPYVSISAMLIESAALYTVIGLVFIIAFSMESEIQNLVLGLLGQTQSIAPLMIVYRVLQGRAWSTCTYQSLDISDCSLVVEERSPAGLSVQECGRNIMLQG
;
A
#
# COMPACT_ATOMS: atom_id res chain seq x y z
N VAL A 1 0.83 -15.15 9.12
CA VAL A 1 0.20 -15.14 7.77
C VAL A 1 0.39 -13.80 7.06
N ILE A 2 -0.13 -12.68 7.56
CA ILE A 2 -0.01 -11.35 6.89
C ILE A 2 1.45 -10.92 6.68
N LEU A 3 2.35 -11.15 7.65
CA LEU A 3 3.78 -10.86 7.52
C LEU A 3 4.45 -11.65 6.39
N GLY A 4 4.19 -12.96 6.29
CA GLY A 4 4.73 -13.79 5.22
C GLY A 4 4.25 -13.35 3.84
N TYR A 5 2.98 -12.92 3.73
CA TYR A 5 2.44 -12.34 2.50
C TYR A 5 3.16 -11.05 2.09
N ILE A 6 3.40 -10.15 3.05
CA ILE A 6 4.14 -8.90 2.80
C ILE A 6 5.57 -9.20 2.35
N CYS A 7 6.25 -10.19 2.95
CA CYS A 7 7.58 -10.60 2.51
C CYS A 7 7.57 -11.09 1.06
N ILE A 8 6.57 -11.88 0.65
CA ILE A 8 6.43 -12.35 -0.74
C ILE A 8 6.26 -11.18 -1.71
N VAL A 9 5.33 -10.25 -1.41
CA VAL A 9 5.11 -9.04 -2.21
C VAL A 9 6.38 -8.19 -2.30
N PHE A 10 7.10 -8.05 -1.19
CA PHE A 10 8.35 -7.31 -1.17
C PHE A 10 9.44 -7.96 -2.03
N VAL A 11 9.59 -9.29 -1.96
CA VAL A 11 10.56 -10.04 -2.78
C VAL A 11 10.19 -9.94 -4.26
N LEU A 12 8.92 -10.14 -4.63
CA LEU A 12 8.45 -10.00 -6.00
C LEU A 12 8.66 -8.59 -6.54
N GLY A 13 8.30 -7.57 -5.76
CA GLY A 13 8.56 -6.17 -6.10
C GLY A 13 10.05 -5.89 -6.30
N SER A 14 10.91 -6.42 -5.43
CA SER A 14 12.37 -6.24 -5.53
C SER A 14 12.96 -6.91 -6.78
N ILE A 15 12.46 -8.10 -7.15
CA ILE A 15 12.87 -8.79 -8.37
C ILE A 15 12.43 -7.99 -9.59
N GLY A 16 11.17 -7.56 -9.65
CA GLY A 16 10.65 -6.77 -10.77
C GLY A 16 11.44 -5.48 -11.00
N THR A 17 11.76 -4.74 -9.92
CA THR A 17 12.54 -3.51 -10.05
C THR A 17 14.00 -3.76 -10.42
N ALA A 18 14.63 -4.78 -9.83
CA ALA A 18 16.01 -5.14 -10.15
C ALA A 18 16.16 -5.54 -11.63
N MET A 19 15.20 -6.31 -12.15
CA MET A 19 15.17 -6.70 -13.56
C MET A 19 14.90 -5.52 -14.48
N GLY A 20 14.00 -4.61 -14.10
CA GLY A 20 13.76 -3.36 -14.82
C GLY A 20 14.98 -2.44 -14.84
N THR A 21 15.71 -2.31 -13.74
CA THR A 21 16.98 -1.56 -13.70
C THR A 21 18.04 -2.20 -14.59
N LYS A 22 18.16 -3.53 -14.57
CA LYS A 22 19.08 -4.26 -15.46
C LYS A 22 18.72 -4.07 -16.92
N TRP A 23 17.43 -4.04 -17.25
CA TRP A 23 16.97 -3.69 -18.60
C TRP A 23 17.41 -2.28 -18.99
N CYS A 24 17.17 -1.26 -18.15
CA CYS A 24 17.60 0.11 -18.42
C CYS A 24 19.12 0.22 -18.59
N GLU A 25 19.91 -0.54 -17.82
CA GLU A 25 21.36 -0.60 -17.93
C GLU A 25 21.79 -1.12 -19.31
N MET A 26 21.23 -2.25 -19.77
CA MET A 26 21.55 -2.82 -21.08
C MET A 26 21.13 -1.87 -22.22
N VAL A 27 19.98 -1.20 -22.09
CA VAL A 27 19.52 -0.21 -23.07
C VAL A 27 20.49 0.97 -23.19
N PHE A 28 21.02 1.43 -22.05
CA PHE A 28 21.86 2.63 -22.01
C PHE A 28 23.34 2.35 -22.36
N ILE A 29 23.84 1.16 -22.01
CA ILE A 29 25.27 0.80 -22.16
C ILE A 29 25.52 0.01 -23.45
N ASP A 30 24.70 -0.99 -23.76
CA ASP A 30 25.03 -2.00 -24.77
C ASP A 30 24.54 -1.66 -26.18
N VAL A 31 23.76 -0.59 -26.34
CA VAL A 31 23.15 -0.22 -27.62
C VAL A 31 23.85 0.99 -28.26
N PRO A 32 24.52 0.81 -29.41
CA PRO A 32 24.97 1.92 -30.23
C PRO A 32 23.77 2.75 -30.68
N GLN A 33 23.88 4.08 -30.57
CA GLN A 33 22.84 5.05 -30.95
C GLN A 33 22.23 4.71 -32.33
N GLY A 34 21.04 4.07 -32.35
CA GLY A 34 20.32 3.70 -33.57
C GLY A 34 19.85 2.24 -33.69
N SER A 35 20.29 1.32 -32.82
CA SER A 35 19.78 -0.06 -32.76
C SER A 35 18.69 -0.22 -31.69
N ASN A 36 17.71 -1.09 -31.91
CA ASN A 36 16.68 -1.46 -30.94
C ASN A 36 17.15 -2.66 -30.08
N VAL A 37 17.25 -2.47 -28.76
CA VAL A 37 17.52 -3.54 -27.77
C VAL A 37 16.63 -4.78 -27.91
N LEU A 38 15.43 -4.61 -28.47
CA LEU A 38 14.44 -5.67 -28.60
C LEU A 38 14.79 -6.72 -29.69
N ASP A 39 15.69 -6.42 -30.62
CA ASP A 39 16.04 -7.34 -31.72
C ASP A 39 17.03 -8.42 -31.28
N SER A 40 17.66 -8.25 -30.13
CA SER A 40 18.56 -9.20 -29.50
C SER A 40 17.83 -10.09 -28.49
N PRO A 41 17.71 -11.41 -28.72
CA PRO A 41 16.94 -12.32 -27.86
C PRO A 41 17.35 -12.40 -26.38
N PRO A 42 18.62 -12.25 -25.95
CA PRO A 42 18.93 -12.24 -24.51
C PRO A 42 18.41 -10.99 -23.80
N HIS A 43 18.26 -9.87 -24.52
CA HIS A 43 17.78 -8.63 -23.93
C HIS A 43 16.24 -8.68 -23.79
N SER A 44 15.49 -9.01 -24.85
CA SER A 44 14.02 -9.00 -24.83
C SER A 44 13.40 -9.87 -23.72
N ASN A 45 14.02 -11.01 -23.40
CA ASN A 45 13.58 -11.89 -22.31
C ASN A 45 13.56 -11.20 -20.94
N ILE A 46 14.51 -10.30 -20.65
CA ILE A 46 14.66 -9.69 -19.33
C ILE A 46 13.51 -8.72 -19.05
N ILE A 47 13.10 -7.92 -20.04
CA ILE A 47 11.97 -7.00 -19.87
C ILE A 47 10.63 -7.74 -19.75
N TRP A 48 10.46 -8.85 -20.47
CA TRP A 48 9.22 -9.65 -20.38
C TRP A 48 9.04 -10.25 -18.99
N ILE A 49 10.12 -10.83 -18.44
CA ILE A 49 10.08 -11.38 -17.08
C ILE A 49 9.88 -10.25 -16.07
N SER A 50 10.54 -9.10 -16.24
CA SER A 50 10.34 -7.92 -15.39
C SER A 50 8.87 -7.46 -15.36
N ASN A 51 8.23 -7.35 -16.52
CA ASN A 51 6.83 -6.93 -16.64
C ASN A 51 5.89 -7.97 -16.03
N ALA A 52 6.10 -9.26 -16.30
CA ALA A 52 5.29 -10.34 -15.74
C ALA A 52 5.36 -10.38 -14.21
N VAL A 53 6.57 -10.31 -13.63
CA VAL A 53 6.77 -10.29 -12.18
C VAL A 53 6.11 -9.05 -11.55
N SER A 54 6.22 -7.89 -12.20
CA SER A 54 5.63 -6.64 -11.73
C SER A 54 4.10 -6.67 -11.74
N ILE A 55 3.48 -7.24 -12.78
CA ILE A 55 2.02 -7.40 -12.88
C ILE A 55 1.51 -8.39 -11.84
N VAL A 56 2.21 -9.51 -11.64
CA VAL A 56 1.87 -10.48 -10.59
C VAL A 56 1.96 -9.83 -9.21
N ASN A 57 3.00 -9.04 -8.95
CA ASN A 57 3.14 -8.27 -7.72
C ASN A 57 1.95 -7.31 -7.51
N LEU A 58 1.48 -6.66 -8.57
CA LEU A 58 0.28 -5.80 -8.56
C LEU A 58 -0.96 -6.58 -8.12
N TRP A 59 -1.17 -7.79 -8.65
CA TRP A 59 -2.32 -8.63 -8.26
C TRP A 59 -2.29 -9.00 -6.79
N PHE A 60 -1.11 -9.27 -6.22
CA PHE A 60 -0.99 -9.48 -4.79
C PHE A 60 -1.30 -8.19 -4.00
N GLN A 61 -0.88 -7.02 -4.48
CA GLN A 61 -1.21 -5.75 -3.81
C GLN A 61 -2.73 -5.50 -3.81
N ASP A 62 -3.38 -5.69 -4.96
CA ASP A 62 -4.84 -5.56 -5.12
C ASP A 62 -5.59 -6.60 -4.29
N GLY A 63 -5.10 -7.84 -4.25
CA GLY A 63 -5.67 -8.91 -3.43
C GLY A 63 -5.61 -8.63 -1.93
N LEU A 64 -4.54 -7.98 -1.46
CA LEU A 64 -4.42 -7.55 -0.06
C LEU A 64 -5.41 -6.42 0.28
N LEU A 65 -5.66 -5.51 -0.66
CA LEU A 65 -6.67 -4.47 -0.52
C LEU A 65 -8.08 -5.07 -0.48
N LEU A 66 -8.36 -6.05 -1.34
CA LEU A 66 -9.61 -6.81 -1.36
C LEU A 66 -9.85 -7.57 -0.05
N TYR A 67 -8.81 -8.22 0.47
CA TYR A 67 -8.87 -8.92 1.76
C TYR A 67 -9.25 -7.97 2.91
N ARG A 68 -8.67 -6.76 2.93
CA ARG A 68 -9.01 -5.73 3.91
C ARG A 68 -10.45 -5.25 3.76
N PHE A 69 -10.91 -5.04 2.52
CA PHE A 69 -12.29 -4.68 2.25
C PHE A 69 -13.26 -5.77 2.74
N HIS A 70 -12.95 -7.04 2.46
CA HIS A 70 -13.76 -8.19 2.86
C HIS A 70 -13.90 -8.32 4.39
N ILE A 71 -12.81 -8.10 5.15
CA ILE A 71 -12.87 -8.14 6.63
C ILE A 71 -13.81 -7.06 7.18
N ILE A 72 -13.75 -5.85 6.62
CA ILE A 72 -14.51 -4.69 7.12
C ILE A 72 -16.01 -4.82 6.78
N TRP A 73 -16.33 -5.40 5.62
CA TRP A 73 -17.69 -5.54 5.10
C TRP A 73 -18.32 -6.92 5.30
N ARG A 74 -17.79 -7.73 6.23
CA ARG A 74 -18.17 -9.13 6.51
C ARG A 74 -19.69 -9.43 6.59
N GLN A 75 -20.53 -8.44 6.86
CA GLN A 75 -21.99 -8.60 6.97
C GLN A 75 -22.75 -8.50 5.63
N ASN A 76 -22.21 -7.87 4.58
CA ASN A 76 -22.95 -7.64 3.32
C ASN A 76 -22.22 -8.24 2.11
N MET A 77 -22.52 -9.50 1.80
CA MET A 77 -21.89 -10.24 0.69
C MET A 77 -22.12 -9.61 -0.70
N GLN A 78 -23.25 -8.93 -0.89
CA GLN A 78 -23.58 -8.27 -2.16
C GLN A 78 -22.56 -7.18 -2.54
N ILE A 79 -22.01 -6.48 -1.56
CA ILE A 79 -21.08 -5.36 -1.78
C ILE A 79 -19.65 -5.86 -2.04
N ILE A 80 -19.35 -7.08 -1.61
CA ILE A 80 -18.08 -7.76 -1.86
C ILE A 80 -18.04 -8.33 -3.28
N PHE A 81 -19.20 -8.72 -3.83
CA PHE A 81 -19.30 -9.33 -5.15
C PHE A 81 -18.74 -8.44 -6.27
N LEU A 82 -19.05 -7.14 -6.23
CA LEU A 82 -18.58 -6.16 -7.21
C LEU A 82 -17.04 -6.09 -7.29
N PRO A 83 -16.30 -5.81 -6.20
CA PRO A 83 -14.84 -5.76 -6.25
C PRO A 83 -14.18 -7.12 -6.52
N THR A 84 -14.80 -8.27 -6.19
CA THR A 84 -14.28 -9.57 -6.62
C THR A 84 -14.34 -9.76 -8.13
N ILE A 85 -15.41 -9.33 -8.79
CA ILE A 85 -15.50 -9.38 -10.26
C ILE A 85 -14.48 -8.44 -10.89
N THR A 86 -14.36 -7.21 -10.37
CA THR A 86 -13.38 -6.25 -10.87
C THR A 86 -11.95 -6.79 -10.72
N PHE A 87 -11.65 -7.48 -9.63
CA PHE A 87 -10.35 -8.14 -9.43
C PHE A 87 -10.10 -9.27 -10.45
N LEU A 88 -11.11 -10.08 -10.76
CA LEU A 88 -10.97 -11.08 -11.83
C LEU A 88 -10.73 -10.42 -13.18
N ALA A 89 -11.39 -9.29 -13.46
CA ALA A 89 -11.18 -8.53 -14.68
C ALA A 89 -9.75 -7.94 -14.77
N THR A 90 -9.16 -7.46 -13.66
CA THR A 90 -7.77 -6.99 -13.66
C THR A 90 -6.77 -8.14 -13.88
N ILE A 91 -7.06 -9.35 -13.41
CA ILE A 91 -6.24 -10.54 -13.72
C ILE A 91 -6.30 -10.86 -15.22
N VAL A 92 -7.50 -10.91 -15.80
CA VAL A 92 -7.68 -11.21 -17.24
C VAL A 92 -6.97 -10.17 -18.10
N LEU A 93 -7.18 -8.88 -17.83
CA LEU A 93 -6.52 -7.80 -18.57
C LEU A 93 -5.00 -7.79 -18.36
N GLY A 94 -4.52 -8.14 -17.16
CA GLY A 94 -3.09 -8.26 -16.89
C GLY A 94 -2.44 -9.41 -17.65
N CYS A 95 -3.10 -10.57 -17.75
CA CYS A 95 -2.63 -11.69 -18.58
C CYS A 95 -2.55 -11.28 -20.06
N LEU A 96 -3.55 -10.55 -20.56
CA LEU A 96 -3.54 -10.03 -21.94
C LEU A 96 -2.41 -9.04 -22.16
N LEU A 97 -2.15 -8.16 -21.19
CA LEU A 97 -1.05 -7.20 -21.25
C LEU A 97 0.32 -7.91 -21.32
N VAL A 98 0.54 -8.95 -20.51
CA VAL A 98 1.76 -9.77 -20.58
C VAL A 98 1.88 -10.46 -21.94
N ALA A 99 0.79 -11.07 -22.43
CA ALA A 99 0.78 -11.75 -23.73
C ALA A 99 1.13 -10.81 -24.89
N GLN A 100 0.65 -9.56 -24.86
CA GLN A 100 0.99 -8.54 -25.84
C GLN A 100 2.48 -8.17 -25.82
N THR A 101 3.10 -8.17 -24.64
CA THR A 101 4.53 -7.85 -24.55
C THR A 101 5.43 -8.99 -25.02
N SER A 102 4.93 -10.23 -25.03
CA SER A 102 5.70 -11.41 -25.43
C SER A 102 5.64 -11.76 -26.92
N GLU A 103 4.62 -11.29 -27.66
CA GLU A 103 4.51 -11.54 -29.10
C GLU A 103 5.02 -10.35 -29.93
N PRO A 104 5.66 -10.58 -31.09
CA PRO A 104 6.00 -9.51 -32.00
C PRO A 104 4.73 -8.77 -32.45
N LEU A 105 4.80 -7.43 -32.50
CA LEU A 105 3.69 -6.50 -32.80
C LEU A 105 2.87 -6.83 -34.07
N SER A 106 3.33 -7.76 -34.91
CA SER A 106 2.62 -8.26 -36.10
C SER A 106 1.38 -9.11 -35.82
N SER A 107 1.23 -9.70 -34.64
CA SER A 107 0.08 -10.57 -34.32
C SER A 107 -1.19 -9.80 -33.93
N PHE A 108 -1.06 -8.57 -33.44
CA PHE A 108 -2.17 -7.79 -32.90
C PHE A 108 -2.52 -6.59 -33.80
N PRO A 109 -3.81 -6.32 -34.04
CA PRO A 109 -4.21 -5.09 -34.74
C PRO A 109 -3.68 -3.86 -34.01
N SER A 110 -3.12 -2.90 -34.75
CA SER A 110 -2.35 -1.74 -34.27
C SER A 110 -3.08 -0.76 -33.34
N GLY A 111 -4.32 -1.03 -32.93
CA GLY A 111 -5.04 -0.29 -31.88
C GLY A 111 -5.46 -1.14 -30.67
N LEU A 112 -5.47 -2.47 -30.77
CA LEU A 112 -5.95 -3.32 -29.68
C LEU A 112 -5.02 -3.26 -28.46
N THR A 113 -3.72 -3.15 -28.68
CA THR A 113 -2.68 -3.07 -27.65
C THR A 113 -2.80 -1.81 -26.80
N SER A 114 -3.03 -0.66 -27.43
CA SER A 114 -3.20 0.62 -26.71
C SER A 114 -4.49 0.63 -25.90
N HIS A 115 -5.59 0.14 -26.47
CA HIS A 115 -6.87 0.04 -25.75
C HIS A 115 -6.79 -0.88 -24.54
N ILE A 116 -6.12 -2.03 -24.65
CA ILE A 116 -5.96 -2.98 -23.54
C ILE A 116 -5.08 -2.39 -22.43
N THR A 117 -4.00 -1.70 -22.80
CA THR A 117 -3.12 -1.01 -21.85
C THR A 117 -3.89 0.05 -21.08
N ILE A 118 -4.59 0.95 -21.77
CA ILE A 118 -5.41 2.00 -21.12
C ILE A 118 -6.47 1.38 -20.23
N ALA A 119 -7.16 0.33 -20.69
CA ALA A 119 -8.20 -0.35 -19.93
C ALA A 119 -7.65 -0.97 -18.64
N TYR A 120 -6.51 -1.65 -18.71
CA TYR A 120 -5.87 -2.27 -17.55
C TYR A 120 -5.48 -1.23 -16.49
N TRP A 121 -4.72 -0.20 -16.88
CA TRP A 121 -4.24 0.81 -15.94
C TRP A 121 -5.39 1.64 -15.37
N SER A 122 -6.37 2.03 -16.19
CA SER A 122 -7.56 2.75 -15.72
C SER A 122 -8.37 1.91 -14.72
N LEU A 123 -8.54 0.61 -15.00
CA LEU A 123 -9.27 -0.29 -14.12
C LEU A 123 -8.53 -0.48 -12.78
N SER A 124 -7.20 -0.65 -12.80
CA SER A 124 -6.39 -0.78 -11.59
C SER A 124 -6.43 0.49 -10.71
N ILE A 125 -6.32 1.67 -11.33
CA ILE A 125 -6.43 2.97 -10.65
C ILE A 125 -7.82 3.12 -10.02
N ALA A 126 -8.87 2.87 -10.80
CA ALA A 126 -10.25 2.94 -10.32
C ALA A 126 -10.51 1.93 -9.19
N TYR A 127 -10.00 0.71 -9.31
CA TYR A 127 -10.12 -0.34 -8.30
C TYR A 127 -9.54 0.10 -6.95
N THR A 128 -8.31 0.62 -6.97
CA THR A 128 -7.62 1.12 -5.77
C THR A 128 -8.37 2.30 -5.16
N ALA A 129 -8.82 3.25 -5.97
CA ALA A 129 -9.57 4.42 -5.51
C ALA A 129 -10.92 4.04 -4.87
N VAL A 130 -11.71 3.20 -5.54
CA VAL A 130 -13.03 2.77 -5.06
C VAL A 130 -12.93 1.96 -3.78
N LEU A 131 -11.99 1.01 -3.70
CA LEU A 131 -11.82 0.20 -2.50
C LEU A 131 -11.33 1.03 -1.31
N THR A 132 -10.35 1.91 -1.51
CA THR A 132 -9.84 2.78 -0.42
C THR A 132 -10.90 3.75 0.07
N LEU A 133 -11.69 4.36 -0.83
CA LEU A 133 -12.84 5.19 -0.46
C LEU A 133 -13.93 4.39 0.27
N GLY A 134 -14.23 3.17 -0.18
CA GLY A 134 -15.20 2.29 0.48
C GLY A 134 -14.77 1.87 1.89
N ILE A 135 -13.48 1.58 2.07
CA ILE A 135 -12.87 1.26 3.38
C ILE A 135 -12.97 2.48 4.31
N THR A 136 -12.54 3.65 3.84
CA THR A 136 -12.47 4.87 4.65
C THR A 136 -13.87 5.39 5.01
N ALA A 137 -14.82 5.39 4.08
CA ALA A 137 -16.21 5.77 4.33
C ALA A 137 -16.86 4.89 5.42
N ARG A 138 -16.66 3.56 5.36
CA ARG A 138 -17.19 2.64 6.37
C ARG A 138 -16.53 2.85 7.74
N LEU A 139 -15.21 3.09 7.76
CA LEU A 139 -14.47 3.38 8.99
C LEU A 139 -15.00 4.65 9.68
N LEU A 140 -15.24 5.71 8.90
CA LEU A 140 -15.81 6.97 9.39
C LEU A 140 -17.26 6.78 9.85
N TYR A 141 -18.07 6.01 9.12
CA TYR A 141 -19.45 5.70 9.52
C TYR A 141 -19.53 4.95 10.86
N MET A 142 -18.70 3.92 11.04
CA MET A 142 -18.62 3.19 12.32
C MET A 142 -18.24 4.14 13.47
N ARG A 143 -17.28 5.04 13.25
CA ARG A 143 -16.92 6.07 14.24
C ARG A 143 -18.09 6.98 14.56
N TRP A 144 -18.80 7.47 13.55
CA TRP A 144 -19.98 8.34 13.77
C TRP A 144 -21.03 7.65 14.63
N ARG A 145 -21.29 6.36 14.37
CA ARG A 145 -22.22 5.56 15.17
C ARG A 145 -21.75 5.35 16.62
N ILE A 146 -20.46 5.08 16.82
CA ILE A 146 -19.87 4.95 18.17
C ILE A 146 -19.91 6.27 18.92
N ARG A 147 -19.59 7.40 18.26
CA ARG A 147 -19.64 8.74 18.86
C ARG A 147 -21.07 9.14 19.25
N ALA A 148 -22.05 8.78 18.44
CA ALA A 148 -23.47 9.02 18.75
C ALA A 148 -23.94 8.19 19.96
N ALA A 149 -23.40 6.98 20.15
CA ALA A 149 -23.76 6.09 21.25
C ALA A 149 -23.03 6.38 22.58
N LEU A 150 -21.80 6.91 22.54
CA LEU A 150 -20.96 7.20 23.73
C LEU A 150 -20.69 8.71 23.89
N ALA A 151 -21.75 9.52 23.87
CA ALA A 151 -21.66 10.99 23.86
C ALA A 151 -20.92 11.62 25.08
N SER A 152 -20.70 10.90 26.19
CA SER A 152 -20.14 11.47 27.42
C SER A 152 -18.74 11.00 27.84
N ALA A 153 -18.21 9.87 27.33
CA ALA A 153 -17.05 9.23 27.98
C ALA A 153 -15.75 9.15 27.14
N TYR A 154 -15.76 9.48 25.84
CA TYR A 154 -14.60 9.21 24.98
C TYR A 154 -14.15 10.43 24.17
N ARG A 155 -13.52 11.39 24.87
CA ARG A 155 -12.83 12.54 24.24
C ARG A 155 -11.43 12.17 23.72
N THR A 156 -10.92 10.97 23.99
CA THR A 156 -9.45 10.78 24.05
C THR A 156 -8.79 9.97 22.94
N CYS A 157 -9.49 9.40 21.94
CA CYS A 157 -8.77 8.63 20.91
C CYS A 157 -9.17 8.99 19.48
N ASN A 158 -8.24 9.70 18.82
CA ASN A 158 -8.29 10.10 17.41
C ASN A 158 -7.51 9.19 16.43
N PRO A 159 -7.23 7.88 16.68
CA PRO A 159 -6.42 7.10 15.74
C PRO A 159 -7.16 6.88 14.41
N TYR A 160 -8.49 6.78 14.42
CA TYR A 160 -9.30 6.47 13.23
C TYR A 160 -9.31 7.56 12.15
N VAL A 161 -9.32 8.85 12.51
CA VAL A 161 -9.27 9.95 11.50
C VAL A 161 -7.90 9.99 10.82
N SER A 162 -6.84 9.83 11.61
CA SER A 162 -5.49 9.78 11.06
C SER A 162 -5.29 8.57 10.14
N ILE A 163 -5.85 7.40 10.49
CA ILE A 163 -5.82 6.21 9.62
C ILE A 163 -6.58 6.46 8.32
N SER A 164 -7.81 7.00 8.38
CA SER A 164 -8.57 7.29 7.16
C SER A 164 -7.93 8.36 6.28
N ALA A 165 -7.34 9.40 6.89
CA ALA A 165 -6.66 10.47 6.17
C ALA A 165 -5.42 9.93 5.42
N MET A 166 -4.61 9.09 6.06
CA MET A 166 -3.44 8.48 5.45
C MET A 166 -3.81 7.53 4.30
N LEU A 167 -4.91 6.78 4.42
CA LEU A 167 -5.42 5.96 3.33
C LEU A 167 -5.81 6.81 2.13
N ILE A 168 -6.50 7.92 2.36
CA ILE A 168 -6.90 8.87 1.30
C ILE A 168 -5.66 9.53 0.68
N GLU A 169 -4.68 9.93 1.48
CA GLU A 169 -3.43 10.53 1.00
C GLU A 169 -2.65 9.55 0.11
N SER A 170 -2.54 8.28 0.52
CA SER A 170 -1.88 7.24 -0.27
C SER A 170 -2.63 6.91 -1.56
N ALA A 171 -3.96 6.87 -1.52
CA ALA A 171 -4.80 6.64 -2.68
C ALA A 171 -4.73 7.82 -3.66
N ALA A 172 -4.70 9.05 -3.15
CA ALA A 172 -4.55 10.26 -3.94
C ALA A 172 -3.21 10.29 -4.68
N LEU A 173 -2.12 9.88 -4.03
CA LEU A 173 -0.82 9.77 -4.69
C LEU A 173 -0.86 8.76 -5.85
N TYR A 174 -1.45 7.58 -5.63
CA TYR A 174 -1.57 6.57 -6.68
C TYR A 174 -2.47 7.06 -7.84
N THR A 175 -3.61 7.68 -7.55
CA THR A 175 -4.52 8.17 -8.59
C THR A 175 -3.94 9.33 -9.38
N VAL A 176 -3.21 10.26 -8.75
CA VAL A 176 -2.56 11.39 -9.44
C VAL A 176 -1.49 10.88 -10.39
N ILE A 177 -0.59 10.00 -9.94
CA ILE A 177 0.47 9.45 -10.79
C ILE A 177 -0.15 8.59 -11.90
N GLY A 178 -1.20 7.83 -11.58
CA GLY A 178 -1.97 7.06 -12.55
C GLY A 178 -2.62 7.92 -13.65
N LEU A 179 -3.15 9.08 -13.29
CA LEU A 179 -3.75 10.01 -14.23
C LEU A 179 -2.69 10.64 -15.14
N VAL A 180 -1.53 11.00 -14.57
CA VAL A 180 -0.37 11.48 -15.36
C VAL A 180 0.09 10.40 -16.35
N PHE A 181 0.08 9.13 -15.95
CA PHE A 181 0.42 8.02 -16.84
C PHE A 181 -0.56 7.92 -18.02
N ILE A 182 -1.87 7.96 -17.78
CA ILE A 182 -2.87 7.88 -18.85
C ILE A 182 -2.72 9.04 -19.84
N ILE A 183 -2.46 10.25 -19.35
CA ILE A 183 -2.22 11.41 -20.20
C ILE A 183 -0.93 11.23 -21.01
N ALA A 184 0.18 10.85 -20.37
CA ALA A 184 1.47 10.64 -21.04
C ALA A 184 1.39 9.53 -22.11
N PHE A 185 0.66 8.45 -21.82
CA PHE A 185 0.38 7.36 -22.75
C PHE A 185 -0.47 7.82 -23.93
N SER A 186 -1.48 8.66 -23.68
CA SER A 186 -2.33 9.22 -24.75
C SER A 186 -1.58 10.20 -25.65
N MET A 187 -0.52 10.81 -25.15
CA MET A 187 0.38 11.70 -25.91
C MET A 187 1.53 10.96 -26.60
N GLU A 188 1.59 9.63 -26.49
CA GLU A 188 2.67 8.77 -27.04
C GLU A 188 4.08 9.24 -26.64
N SER A 189 4.19 9.86 -25.45
CA SER A 189 5.44 10.42 -24.97
C SER A 189 6.28 9.35 -24.26
N GLU A 190 7.61 9.41 -24.42
CA GLU A 190 8.56 8.55 -23.70
C GLU A 190 8.45 8.69 -22.16
N ILE A 191 7.85 9.79 -21.68
CA ILE A 191 7.52 10.02 -20.26
C ILE A 191 6.68 8.87 -19.69
N GLN A 192 5.89 8.17 -20.51
CA GLN A 192 5.07 7.04 -20.06
C GLN A 192 5.88 5.97 -19.31
N ASN A 193 7.12 5.68 -19.75
CA ASN A 193 7.96 4.64 -19.15
C ASN A 193 8.46 5.07 -17.76
N LEU A 194 8.78 6.36 -17.60
CA LEU A 194 9.20 6.92 -16.32
C LEU A 194 8.05 6.93 -15.32
N VAL A 195 6.85 7.35 -15.76
CA VAL A 195 5.67 7.40 -14.89
C VAL A 195 5.17 6.00 -14.53
N LEU A 196 5.30 5.03 -15.44
CA LEU A 196 4.98 3.62 -15.18
C LEU A 196 5.83 3.05 -14.04
N GLY A 197 7.13 3.34 -14.04
CA GLY A 197 8.03 2.95 -12.94
C GLY A 197 7.61 3.57 -11.61
N LEU A 198 7.26 4.87 -11.61
CA LEU A 198 6.77 5.58 -10.42
C LEU A 198 5.45 4.99 -9.90
N LEU A 199 4.50 4.69 -10.79
CA LEU A 199 3.21 4.05 -10.48
C LEU A 199 3.40 2.77 -9.66
N GLY A 200 4.28 1.87 -10.12
CA GLY A 200 4.57 0.60 -9.44
C GLY A 200 5.20 0.80 -8.05
N GLN A 201 6.07 1.80 -7.88
CA GLN A 201 6.65 2.12 -6.56
C GLN A 201 5.58 2.66 -5.61
N THR A 202 4.76 3.59 -6.06
CA THR A 202 3.72 4.21 -5.23
C THR A 202 2.72 3.19 -4.71
N GLN A 203 2.33 2.22 -5.53
CA GLN A 203 1.43 1.15 -5.10
C GLN A 203 2.06 0.25 -4.01
N SER A 204 3.38 0.02 -4.10
CA SER A 204 4.14 -0.75 -3.11
C SER A 204 4.33 -0.01 -1.78
N ILE A 205 4.31 1.33 -1.79
CA ILE A 205 4.41 2.17 -0.58
C ILE A 205 3.13 2.15 0.26
N ALA A 206 1.96 1.99 -0.36
CA ALA A 206 0.67 1.97 0.32
C ALA A 206 0.58 0.93 1.47
N PRO A 207 0.93 -0.37 1.27
CA PRO A 207 0.91 -1.34 2.37
C PRO A 207 1.92 -1.02 3.48
N LEU A 208 3.11 -0.48 3.14
CA LEU A 208 4.13 -0.07 4.11
C LEU A 208 3.62 1.05 5.03
N MET A 209 2.99 2.07 4.44
CA MET A 209 2.35 3.16 5.17
C MET A 209 1.30 2.68 6.16
N ILE A 210 0.49 1.70 5.74
CA ILE A 210 -0.56 1.13 6.59
C ILE A 210 0.03 0.29 7.72
N VAL A 211 1.07 -0.52 7.46
CA VAL A 211 1.78 -1.30 8.49
C VAL A 211 2.44 -0.38 9.51
N TYR A 212 3.14 0.65 9.06
CA TYR A 212 3.78 1.65 9.92
C TYR A 212 2.78 2.28 10.89
N ARG A 213 1.55 2.57 10.42
CA ARG A 213 0.50 3.10 11.29
C ARG A 213 -0.04 2.07 12.29
N VAL A 214 -0.19 0.80 11.90
CA VAL A 214 -0.60 -0.26 12.85
C VAL A 214 0.44 -0.39 13.98
N LEU A 215 1.72 -0.24 13.67
CA LEU A 215 2.79 -0.22 14.67
C LEU A 215 2.68 1.00 15.60
N GLN A 216 2.45 2.20 15.06
CA GLN A 216 2.22 3.40 15.88
C GLN A 216 0.95 3.32 16.75
N GLY A 217 -0.15 2.79 16.20
CA GLY A 217 -1.41 2.62 16.94
C GLY A 217 -1.27 1.65 18.11
N ARG A 218 -0.47 0.58 17.95
CA ARG A 218 -0.12 -0.34 19.04
C ARG A 218 0.79 0.31 20.07
N ALA A 219 1.80 1.07 19.64
CA ALA A 219 2.71 1.79 20.54
C ALA A 219 1.96 2.80 21.43
N TRP A 220 0.97 3.51 20.88
CA TRP A 220 0.13 4.42 21.65
C TRP A 220 -0.73 3.70 22.69
N SER A 221 -1.36 2.57 22.32
CA SER A 221 -2.12 1.76 23.26
C SER A 221 -1.24 1.26 24.41
N THR A 222 -0.07 0.69 24.14
CA THR A 222 0.85 0.18 25.17
C THR A 222 1.32 1.30 26.11
N CYS A 223 1.70 2.46 25.58
CA CYS A 223 2.16 3.59 26.40
C CYS A 223 1.03 4.17 27.28
N THR A 224 -0.21 4.17 26.79
CA THR A 224 -1.38 4.65 27.55
C THR A 224 -1.75 3.68 28.67
N TYR A 225 -1.64 2.36 28.47
CA TYR A 225 -1.82 1.41 29.58
C TYR A 225 -0.76 1.59 30.66
N GLN A 226 0.49 1.81 30.25
CA GLN A 226 1.61 1.97 31.18
C GLN A 226 1.53 3.29 31.97
N SER A 227 1.07 4.39 31.37
CA SER A 227 0.85 5.65 32.10
C SER A 227 -0.38 5.61 33.00
N LEU A 228 -1.44 4.86 32.64
CA LEU A 228 -2.58 4.64 33.52
C LEU A 228 -2.24 3.74 34.71
N ASP A 229 -1.41 2.70 34.52
CA ASP A 229 -0.94 1.83 35.60
C ASP A 229 -0.01 2.59 36.58
N ILE A 230 0.85 3.48 36.06
CA ILE A 230 1.67 4.39 36.89
C ILE A 230 0.80 5.43 37.59
N SER A 231 -0.28 5.92 36.96
CA SER A 231 -1.19 6.90 37.57
C SER A 231 -2.06 6.28 38.66
N ASP A 232 -2.57 5.06 38.47
CA ASP A 232 -3.27 4.31 39.52
C ASP A 232 -2.32 3.95 40.68
N CYS A 233 -1.05 3.63 40.40
CA CYS A 233 -0.05 3.43 41.44
C CYS A 233 0.26 4.74 42.21
N SER A 234 0.16 5.91 41.57
CA SER A 234 0.30 7.21 42.25
C SER A 234 -0.95 7.66 43.03
N LEU A 235 -2.15 7.19 42.66
CA LEU A 235 -3.38 7.49 43.40
C LEU A 235 -3.58 6.58 44.62
N VAL A 236 -2.96 5.39 44.65
CA VAL A 236 -2.96 4.51 45.84
C VAL A 236 -1.97 4.97 46.92
N VAL A 237 -1.03 5.88 46.60
CA VAL A 237 -0.05 6.40 47.57
C VAL A 237 -0.54 7.64 48.33
N GLU A 238 -1.61 8.31 47.88
CA GLU A 238 -2.11 9.56 48.48
C GLU A 238 -3.29 9.37 49.47
N GLU A 239 -3.36 8.27 50.23
CA GLU A 239 -4.36 8.14 51.32
C GLU A 239 -3.84 7.41 52.58
N ARG A 240 -2.70 7.84 53.13
CA ARG A 240 -2.38 7.60 54.56
C ARG A 240 -1.52 8.70 55.20
N SER A 241 -2.23 9.60 55.90
CA SER A 241 -1.81 10.60 56.91
C SER A 241 -0.78 10.09 57.95
N PRO A 242 -0.16 10.94 58.82
CA PRO A 242 0.43 12.27 58.68
C PRO A 242 1.92 12.30 59.14
N ALA A 243 2.53 13.49 59.06
CA ALA A 243 3.76 13.93 59.75
C ALA A 243 5.08 13.95 58.95
N GLY A 244 5.66 15.16 58.90
CA GLY A 244 7.09 15.34 59.18
C GLY A 244 8.05 15.26 58.00
N LEU A 245 8.43 16.44 57.52
CA LEU A 245 9.78 16.84 57.12
C LEU A 245 10.52 16.15 55.94
N SER A 246 11.18 17.04 55.20
CA SER A 246 12.35 16.88 54.32
C SER A 246 12.19 16.12 53.01
N VAL A 247 11.97 16.92 51.97
CA VAL A 247 12.52 16.74 50.62
C VAL A 247 14.05 16.68 50.73
N GLN A 248 14.67 15.52 50.49
CA GLN A 248 15.91 15.39 49.71
C GLN A 248 16.40 13.93 49.66
N GLU A 249 16.99 13.59 48.51
CA GLU A 249 17.85 12.42 48.27
C GLU A 249 17.17 11.07 47.99
N CYS A 250 16.84 10.83 46.71
CA CYS A 250 17.04 9.51 46.11
C CYS A 250 17.62 9.66 44.71
N GLY A 251 18.88 10.13 44.69
CA GLY A 251 19.70 10.28 43.51
C GLY A 251 21.15 10.00 43.87
N ARG A 252 21.44 8.81 44.39
CA ARG A 252 22.79 8.21 44.35
C ARG A 252 22.82 6.81 44.96
N ASN A 253 23.14 5.83 44.11
CA ASN A 253 23.73 4.52 44.44
C ASN A 253 22.83 3.62 45.31
N ILE A 254 22.73 2.31 45.07
CA ILE A 254 23.84 1.37 45.16
C ILE A 254 23.48 0.15 44.29
N MET A 255 24.26 0.02 43.23
CA MET A 255 24.64 -1.23 42.60
C MET A 255 25.20 -2.19 43.68
N LEU A 256 24.92 -3.49 43.56
CA LEU A 256 25.52 -4.64 44.29
C LEU A 256 24.68 -5.25 45.43
N GLN A 257 24.26 -6.48 45.15
CA GLN A 257 24.19 -7.69 46.01
C GLN A 257 23.68 -7.57 47.46
N GLY A 258 22.71 -8.43 47.78
CA GLY A 258 22.38 -8.81 49.16
C GLY A 258 20.89 -9.02 49.36
#